data_AF-A0A4P7A1D3-F1
#
_entry.id   AF-A0A4P7A1D3-F1
#
_cell.length_a   1.000
_cell.length_b   1.000
_cell.length_c   1.000
_cell.angle_alpha   90.00
_cell.angle_beta   90.00
_cell.angle_gamma   90.00
#
_symmetry.space_group_name_H-M   'P 1'
#
loop_
_entity.id
_entity.type
_entity.pdbx_description
1 polymer ?
#
loop_
_entity_poly.entity_id
_entity_poly.type
_entity_poly.pdbx_seq_one_letter_code
_entity_poly.pdbx_strand_id
1 'polypeptide(L)'
;MANFQLKHTNIQKLNVEELKNFLQENEYREFIEYFLLENKKGENGLIFKELLNQLSSDEESIIKEEIEKFNIVVDDNALWRKPAIEIYESLLLNIESSKKEDLIESKGIYLFLLFSMNYVFFSYANKDFRRFIGVKKRSLINSLRIK
;
A
#
# COMPACT_ATOMS: atom_id res chain seq x y z
N MET A 1 -1.91 21.07 0.85
CA MET A 1 -1.86 19.63 0.55
C MET A 1 -3.12 19.00 1.12
N ALA A 2 -3.90 18.30 0.29
CA ALA A 2 -5.09 17.60 0.75
C ALA A 2 -4.66 16.56 1.81
N ASN A 3 -5.30 16.58 2.98
CA ASN A 3 -5.04 15.60 4.01
C ASN A 3 -5.72 14.29 3.63
N PHE A 4 -5.08 13.47 2.79
CA PHE A 4 -5.53 12.11 2.53
C PHE A 4 -5.52 11.31 3.85
N GLN A 5 -6.69 10.80 4.25
CA GLN A 5 -6.84 9.98 5.46
C GLN A 5 -7.47 8.63 5.12
N LEU A 6 -6.72 7.56 5.33
CA LEU A 6 -7.20 6.20 5.17
C LEU A 6 -7.29 5.47 6.53
N LYS A 7 -8.52 5.11 6.90
CA LYS A 7 -8.88 4.37 8.12
C LYS A 7 -9.83 3.23 7.74
N HIS A 8 -9.88 2.17 8.55
CA HIS A 8 -10.80 1.05 8.29
C HIS A 8 -12.28 1.50 8.18
N THR A 9 -12.67 2.57 8.87
CA THR A 9 -14.03 3.12 8.85
C THR A 9 -14.41 3.86 7.57
N ASN A 10 -13.44 4.25 6.73
CA ASN A 10 -13.70 5.08 5.55
C ASN A 10 -13.23 4.46 4.22
N ILE A 11 -12.75 3.21 4.21
CA ILE A 11 -12.29 2.51 2.99
C ILE A 11 -13.36 2.51 1.89
N GLN A 12 -14.63 2.29 2.22
CA GLN A 12 -15.71 2.26 1.22
C GLN A 12 -16.10 3.66 0.71
N LYS A 13 -15.67 4.72 1.38
CA LYS A 13 -15.98 6.13 1.04
C LYS A 13 -14.74 6.85 0.52
N LEU A 14 -13.77 6.09 0.04
CA LEU A 14 -12.47 6.60 -0.36
C LEU A 14 -12.62 7.44 -1.62
N ASN A 15 -12.18 8.70 -1.55
CA ASN A 15 -12.13 9.57 -2.72
C ASN A 15 -10.94 9.12 -3.59
N VAL A 16 -11.24 8.42 -4.68
CA VAL A 16 -10.23 7.83 -5.58
C VAL A 16 -9.36 8.91 -6.22
N GLU A 17 -9.92 10.08 -6.54
CA GLU A 17 -9.16 11.18 -7.14
C GLU A 17 -8.16 11.76 -6.13
N GLU A 18 -8.58 11.99 -4.89
CA GLU A 18 -7.66 12.42 -3.82
C GLU A 18 -6.54 11.42 -3.57
N LEU A 19 -6.85 10.12 -3.56
CA LEU A 19 -5.82 9.10 -3.43
C LEU A 19 -4.88 9.10 -4.63
N LYS A 20 -5.38 9.16 -5.87
CA LYS A 20 -4.51 9.22 -7.05
C LYS A 20 -3.58 10.44 -7.02
N ASN A 21 -4.09 11.60 -6.62
CA ASN A 21 -3.26 12.80 -6.41
C ASN A 21 -2.19 12.54 -5.34
N PHE A 22 -2.55 11.91 -4.23
CA PHE A 22 -1.59 11.51 -3.20
C PHE A 22 -0.51 10.55 -3.75
N LEU A 23 -0.90 9.57 -4.56
CA LEU A 23 0.04 8.63 -5.18
C LEU A 23 0.98 9.28 -6.19
N GLN A 24 0.51 10.33 -6.87
CA GLN A 24 1.30 11.07 -7.85
C GLN A 24 2.34 11.99 -7.20
N GLU A 25 2.03 12.52 -6.02
CA GLU A 25 2.91 13.43 -5.28
C GLU A 25 3.96 12.72 -4.41
N ASN A 26 3.83 11.41 -4.17
CA ASN A 26 4.67 10.68 -3.22
C ASN A 26 5.37 9.47 -3.85
N GLU A 27 6.59 9.19 -3.40
CA GLU A 27 7.30 7.95 -3.75
C GLU A 27 6.60 6.72 -3.12
N TYR A 28 6.77 5.54 -3.71
CA TYR A 28 6.10 4.33 -3.20
C TYR A 28 6.51 3.99 -1.76
N ARG A 29 7.78 4.21 -1.40
CA ARG A 29 8.22 4.07 -0.01
C ARG A 29 7.54 5.06 0.94
N GLU A 30 7.23 6.27 0.50
CA GLU A 30 6.56 7.29 1.31
C GLU A 30 5.08 6.93 1.51
N PHE A 31 4.46 6.32 0.49
CA PHE A 31 3.13 5.72 0.61
C PHE A 31 3.10 4.59 1.66
N ILE A 32 4.11 3.72 1.70
CA ILE A 32 4.23 2.70 2.76
C ILE A 32 4.47 3.35 4.13
N GLU A 33 5.36 4.34 4.19
CA GLU A 33 5.67 5.09 5.41
C GLU A 33 4.43 5.76 5.99
N TYR A 34 3.56 6.32 5.15
CA TYR A 34 2.29 6.91 5.56
C TYR A 34 1.48 5.96 6.43
N PHE A 35 1.30 4.69 6.05
CA PHE A 35 0.58 3.73 6.88
C PHE A 35 1.27 3.41 8.20
N LEU A 36 2.61 3.33 8.19
CA LEU A 36 3.38 3.04 9.40
C LEU A 36 3.35 4.20 10.41
N LEU A 37 3.22 5.43 9.90
CA LEU A 37 3.08 6.62 10.69
C LEU A 37 1.63 6.82 11.11
N GLU A 38 0.68 6.95 10.20
CA GLU A 38 -0.69 7.39 10.51
C GLU A 38 -1.52 6.38 11.31
N ASN A 39 -1.18 5.09 11.24
CA ASN A 39 -1.97 4.02 11.83
C ASN A 39 -1.14 3.16 12.79
N LYS A 40 -1.78 2.71 13.86
CA LYS A 40 -1.22 1.63 14.69
C LYS A 40 -1.24 0.32 13.89
N LYS A 41 -0.35 -0.61 14.21
CA LYS A 41 -0.31 -1.94 13.56
C LYS A 41 -1.67 -2.65 13.57
N GLY A 42 -2.43 -2.54 14.67
CA GLY A 42 -3.79 -3.11 14.76
C GLY A 42 -4.79 -2.45 13.83
N GLU A 43 -4.71 -1.12 13.64
CA GLU A 43 -5.58 -0.38 12.71
C GLU A 43 -5.27 -0.74 11.26
N ASN A 44 -3.98 -0.88 10.92
CA ASN A 44 -3.53 -1.42 9.64
C ASN A 44 -4.05 -2.86 9.43
N GLY A 45 -4.09 -3.68 10.48
CA GLY A 45 -4.71 -5.01 10.44
C GLY A 45 -6.20 -4.97 10.09
N LEU A 46 -6.94 -4.01 10.65
CA LEU A 46 -8.35 -3.80 10.32
C LEU A 46 -8.54 -3.32 8.88
N ILE A 47 -7.70 -2.37 8.41
CA ILE A 47 -7.72 -1.91 7.01
C ILE A 47 -7.53 -3.09 6.05
N PHE A 48 -6.51 -3.91 6.29
CA PHE A 48 -6.22 -5.09 5.48
C PHE A 48 -7.39 -6.08 5.46
N LYS A 49 -8.00 -6.36 6.62
CA LYS A 49 -9.16 -7.25 6.71
C LYS A 49 -10.37 -6.71 5.95
N GLU A 50 -10.64 -5.42 6.07
CA GLU A 50 -11.73 -4.79 5.32
C GLU A 50 -11.49 -4.84 3.81
N LEU A 51 -10.26 -4.59 3.35
CA LEU A 51 -9.91 -4.72 1.93
C LEU A 51 -10.12 -6.15 1.43
N LEU A 52 -9.68 -7.17 2.18
CA LEU A 52 -9.90 -8.58 1.82
C LEU A 52 -11.39 -8.92 1.73
N ASN A 53 -12.22 -8.44 2.66
CA ASN A 53 -13.66 -8.68 2.63
C ASN A 53 -14.35 -8.05 1.39
N GLN A 54 -13.70 -7.12 0.70
CA GLN A 54 -14.21 -6.51 -0.53
C GLN A 54 -13.81 -7.26 -1.79
N LEU A 55 -12.99 -8.32 -1.69
CA LEU A 55 -12.44 -9.04 -2.81
C LEU A 55 -12.96 -10.47 -2.93
N SER A 56 -13.00 -10.98 -4.16
CA SER A 56 -13.25 -12.38 -4.45
C SER A 56 -11.99 -13.25 -4.24
N SER A 57 -12.16 -14.58 -4.14
CA SER A 57 -11.01 -15.49 -4.03
C SER A 57 -10.08 -15.41 -5.25
N ASP A 58 -10.62 -15.13 -6.43
CA ASP A 58 -9.83 -14.98 -7.66
C ASP A 58 -8.97 -13.71 -7.61
N GLU A 59 -9.52 -12.62 -7.07
CA GLU A 59 -8.81 -11.36 -6.84
C GLU A 59 -7.67 -11.50 -5.84
N GLU A 60 -7.92 -12.23 -4.75
CA GLU A 60 -6.87 -12.53 -3.77
C GLU A 60 -5.72 -13.33 -4.40
N SER A 61 -6.03 -14.27 -5.30
CA SER A 61 -5.00 -15.06 -6.00
C SER A 61 -4.13 -14.17 -6.88
N ILE A 62 -4.75 -13.25 -7.64
CA ILE A 62 -4.01 -12.29 -8.48
C ILE A 62 -3.03 -11.46 -7.64
N ILE A 63 -3.47 -10.94 -6.49
CA ILE A 63 -2.58 -10.14 -5.64
C ILE A 63 -1.42 -10.97 -5.10
N LYS A 64 -1.64 -12.24 -4.76
CA LYS A 64 -0.54 -13.12 -4.35
C LYS A 64 0.47 -13.31 -5.47
N GLU A 65 0.02 -13.56 -6.70
CA GLU A 65 0.89 -13.68 -7.87
C GLU A 65 1.68 -12.38 -8.15
N GLU A 66 1.03 -11.22 -8.07
CA GLU A 66 1.71 -9.93 -8.28
C GLU A 66 2.72 -9.62 -7.17
N ILE A 67 2.43 -9.99 -5.92
CA ILE A 67 3.41 -9.90 -4.81
C ILE A 67 4.61 -10.81 -5.10
N GLU A 68 4.39 -12.04 -5.56
CA GLU A 68 5.47 -12.97 -5.90
C GLU A 68 6.35 -12.42 -7.03
N LYS A 69 5.75 -11.89 -8.09
CA LYS A 69 6.48 -11.23 -9.19
C LYS A 69 7.29 -10.04 -8.69
N PHE A 70 6.68 -9.17 -7.89
CA PHE A 70 7.35 -8.00 -7.36
C PHE A 70 8.48 -8.36 -6.39
N ASN A 71 8.34 -9.47 -5.65
CA ASN A 71 9.37 -9.95 -4.74
C ASN A 71 10.67 -10.37 -5.45
N ILE A 72 10.61 -10.72 -6.74
CA ILE A 72 11.81 -11.03 -7.55
C ILE A 72 12.70 -9.80 -7.74
N VAL A 73 12.10 -8.60 -7.78
CA VAL A 73 12.77 -7.32 -8.02
C VAL A 73 12.79 -6.43 -6.77
N VAL A 74 12.44 -6.98 -5.61
CA VAL A 74 12.28 -6.25 -4.33
C VAL A 74 13.57 -5.56 -3.87
N ASP A 75 14.72 -6.11 -4.25
CA ASP A 75 16.05 -5.60 -3.87
C ASP A 75 16.54 -4.46 -4.78
N ASP A 76 15.74 -4.04 -5.78
CA ASP A 76 16.03 -2.83 -6.55
C ASP A 76 15.58 -1.58 -5.77
N ASN A 77 16.55 -0.79 -5.27
CA ASN A 77 16.25 0.42 -4.52
C ASN A 77 15.51 1.47 -5.35
N ALA A 78 15.77 1.52 -6.66
CA ALA A 78 15.16 2.52 -7.55
C ALA A 78 13.64 2.33 -7.65
N LEU A 79 13.18 1.08 -7.56
CA LEU A 79 11.76 0.73 -7.57
C LEU A 79 10.97 1.43 -6.46
N TRP A 80 11.52 1.49 -5.24
CA TRP A 80 10.87 2.09 -4.07
C TRP A 80 10.81 3.61 -4.11
N ARG A 81 11.66 4.23 -4.93
CA ARG A 81 11.76 5.67 -5.14
C ARG A 81 10.94 6.15 -6.33
N LYS A 82 10.31 5.24 -7.08
CA LYS A 82 9.34 5.63 -8.11
C LYS A 82 8.11 6.28 -7.47
N PRO A 83 7.43 7.21 -8.18
CA PRO A 83 6.11 7.66 -7.80
C PRO A 83 5.17 6.47 -7.55
N ALA A 84 4.40 6.53 -6.47
CA ALA A 84 3.50 5.44 -6.11
C ALA A 84 2.44 5.18 -7.20
N ILE A 85 2.08 6.22 -7.96
CA ILE A 85 1.17 6.10 -9.10
C ILE A 85 1.72 5.20 -10.21
N GLU A 86 3.03 5.22 -10.46
CA GLU A 86 3.64 4.34 -11.49
C GLU A 86 3.58 2.87 -11.07
N ILE A 87 3.72 2.58 -9.76
CA ILE A 87 3.57 1.22 -9.23
C ILE A 87 2.11 0.76 -9.34
N TYR A 88 1.16 1.66 -9.04
CA TYR A 88 -0.27 1.41 -9.24
C TYR A 88 -0.59 1.10 -10.71
N GLU A 89 -0.14 1.92 -11.64
CA GLU A 89 -0.38 1.73 -13.08
C GLU A 89 0.26 0.45 -13.60
N SER A 90 1.50 0.16 -13.20
CA SER A 90 2.18 -1.09 -13.56
C SER A 90 1.44 -2.32 -13.04
N LEU A 91 0.91 -2.26 -11.81
CA LEU A 91 0.11 -3.35 -11.25
C LEU A 91 -1.15 -3.56 -12.08
N LEU A 92 -1.88 -2.49 -12.42
CA LEU A 92 -3.11 -2.61 -13.22
C LEU A 92 -2.85 -3.17 -14.62
N LEU A 93 -1.80 -2.71 -15.30
CA LEU A 93 -1.41 -3.22 -16.62
C LEU A 93 -1.10 -4.73 -16.57
N ASN A 94 -0.42 -5.20 -15.52
CA ASN A 94 -0.15 -6.63 -15.35
C ASN A 94 -1.45 -7.43 -15.17
N ILE A 95 -2.37 -6.91 -14.36
CA ILE A 95 -3.69 -7.53 -14.15
C ILE A 95 -4.50 -7.52 -15.44
N GLU A 96 -4.44 -6.44 -16.22
CA GLU A 96 -5.19 -6.31 -17.49
C GLU A 96 -4.73 -7.34 -18.50
N SER A 97 -3.41 -7.49 -18.62
CA SER A 97 -2.79 -8.48 -19.50
C SER A 97 -3.20 -9.93 -19.19
N SER A 98 -3.72 -10.17 -17.97
CA SER A 98 -4.28 -11.46 -17.55
C SER A 98 -5.74 -11.70 -17.98
N LYS A 99 -6.33 -10.81 -18.80
CA LYS A 99 -7.70 -10.85 -19.35
C LYS A 99 -8.82 -10.71 -18.30
N LYS A 100 -8.61 -9.84 -17.30
CA LYS A 100 -9.61 -9.53 -16.25
C LYS A 100 -9.95 -8.04 -16.26
N GLU A 101 -10.43 -7.51 -17.39
CA GLU A 101 -10.69 -6.09 -17.61
C GLU A 101 -11.77 -5.51 -16.67
N ASP A 102 -12.91 -6.19 -16.51
CA ASP A 102 -14.04 -5.76 -15.65
C ASP A 102 -13.64 -5.57 -14.17
N LEU A 103 -12.57 -6.26 -13.74
CA LEU A 103 -12.05 -6.17 -12.38
C LEU A 103 -11.32 -4.84 -12.11
N ILE A 104 -10.62 -4.34 -13.12
CA ILE A 104 -9.74 -3.17 -13.00
C ILE A 104 -10.56 -1.90 -12.79
N GLU A 105 -11.62 -1.73 -13.59
CA GLU A 105 -12.49 -0.55 -13.51
C GLU A 105 -13.16 -0.39 -12.14
N SER A 106 -13.47 -1.50 -11.45
CA SER A 106 -14.25 -1.46 -10.21
C SER A 106 -13.43 -1.59 -8.92
N LYS A 107 -12.28 -2.28 -8.95
CA LYS A 107 -11.53 -2.68 -7.74
C LYS A 107 -10.04 -2.36 -7.75
N GLY A 108 -9.50 -1.80 -8.84
CA GLY A 108 -8.06 -1.56 -9.01
C GLY A 108 -7.38 -0.87 -7.82
N ILE A 109 -8.06 0.11 -7.21
CA ILE A 109 -7.50 0.82 -6.04
C ILE A 109 -7.40 -0.06 -4.80
N TYR A 110 -8.38 -0.94 -4.56
CA TYR A 110 -8.35 -1.85 -3.41
C TYR A 110 -7.30 -2.94 -3.57
N LEU A 111 -7.13 -3.42 -4.80
CA LEU A 111 -6.06 -4.35 -5.17
C LEU A 111 -4.69 -3.75 -4.88
N PHE A 112 -4.46 -2.49 -5.29
CA PHE A 112 -3.22 -1.78 -4.99
C PHE A 112 -3.00 -1.49 -3.50
N LEU A 113 -4.07 -1.12 -2.78
CA LEU A 113 -3.99 -0.94 -1.33
C LEU A 113 -3.61 -2.26 -0.64
N LEU A 114 -4.22 -3.37 -1.03
CA LEU A 114 -3.92 -4.69 -0.46
C LEU A 114 -2.47 -5.11 -0.76
N PHE A 115 -2.03 -4.92 -2.00
CA PHE A 115 -0.65 -5.11 -2.43
C PHE A 115 0.32 -4.29 -1.57
N SER A 116 0.02 -3.01 -1.36
CA SER A 116 0.88 -2.12 -0.55
C SER A 116 0.89 -2.50 0.93
N MET A 117 -0.25 -2.96 1.47
CA MET A 117 -0.34 -3.43 2.85
C MET A 117 0.55 -4.64 3.12
N ASN A 118 0.81 -5.50 2.13
CA ASN A 118 1.81 -6.57 2.27
C ASN A 118 3.18 -6.00 2.67
N TYR A 119 3.64 -4.94 2.00
CA TYR A 119 4.93 -4.30 2.28
C TYR A 119 4.91 -3.43 3.54
N VAL A 120 3.75 -2.90 3.95
CA VAL A 120 3.55 -2.31 5.28
C VAL A 120 3.79 -3.36 6.37
N PHE A 121 3.20 -4.56 6.26
CA PHE A 121 3.41 -5.64 7.23
C PHE A 121 4.82 -6.21 7.19
N PHE A 122 5.40 -6.34 5.99
CA PHE A 122 6.79 -6.75 5.85
C PHE A 122 7.73 -5.74 6.51
N SER A 123 7.47 -4.44 6.37
CA SER A 123 8.21 -3.37 7.05
C SER A 123 8.09 -3.40 8.58
N TYR A 124 6.97 -3.89 9.12
CA TYR A 124 6.84 -4.12 10.56
C TYR A 124 7.72 -5.29 11.04
N ALA A 125 7.77 -6.38 10.27
CA ALA A 125 8.46 -7.62 10.64
C ALA A 125 9.98 -7.55 10.38
N ASN A 126 10.39 -6.91 9.29
CA ASN A 126 11.77 -6.89 8.81
C ASN A 126 12.37 -5.48 8.93
N LYS A 127 13.28 -5.31 9.89
CA LYS A 127 13.97 -4.04 10.14
C LYS A 127 14.95 -3.66 9.03
N ASP A 128 15.60 -4.65 8.42
CA ASP A 128 16.62 -4.41 7.41
C ASP A 128 15.98 -4.03 6.08
N PHE A 129 14.90 -4.70 5.68
CA PHE A 129 14.05 -4.26 4.58
C PHE A 129 13.60 -2.81 4.75
N ARG A 130 13.03 -2.47 5.93
CA ARG A 130 12.56 -1.10 6.21
C ARG A 130 13.68 -0.05 6.09
N ARG A 131 14.89 -0.38 6.54
CA ARG A 131 16.06 0.50 6.40
C ARG A 131 16.50 0.63 4.94
N PHE A 132 16.50 -0.49 4.22
CA PHE A 132 16.87 -0.55 2.81
C PHE A 132 15.96 0.35 1.95
N ILE A 133 14.64 0.25 2.13
CA ILE A 133 13.68 1.12 1.44
C ILE A 133 13.60 2.53 2.03
N GLY A 134 14.37 2.85 3.07
CA GLY A 134 14.46 4.20 3.63
C GLY A 134 13.20 4.68 4.35
N VAL A 135 12.41 3.77 4.93
CA VAL A 135 11.16 4.09 5.63
C VAL A 135 11.38 4.25 7.14
N LYS A 136 10.82 5.31 7.72
CA LYS A 136 10.87 5.57 9.16
C LYS A 136 9.67 4.94 9.85
N LYS A 137 9.87 4.57 11.12
CA LYS A 137 8.79 4.14 12.02
C LYS A 137 8.59 5.25 13.04
N ARG A 138 7.35 5.45 13.53
CA ARG A 138 7.09 6.30 14.70
C ARG A 138 8.08 5.94 15.81
N SER A 139 8.94 6.88 16.14
CA SER A 139 9.84 6.76 17.27
C SER A 139 9.04 6.88 18.56
N LEU A 140 9.18 5.92 19.47
CA LEU A 140 8.61 5.98 20.83
C LEU A 140 9.18 7.16 21.65
N ILE A 141 10.17 7.89 21.14
CA ILE A 141 10.87 8.94 21.88
C ILE A 141 9.99 10.20 22.06
N ASN A 142 8.95 10.40 21.24
CA ASN A 142 8.05 11.56 21.40
C ASN A 142 6.88 11.32 22.39
N SER A 143 6.68 10.11 22.92
CA SER A 143 5.69 9.89 23.99
C SER A 143 6.24 10.13 25.40
N LEU A 144 7.52 10.50 25.54
CA LEU A 144 8.18 10.76 26.83
C LEU A 144 8.53 12.24 27.08
N ARG A 145 8.10 13.15 26.19
CA ARG A 145 8.11 14.60 26.46
C ARG A 145 6.68 15.11 26.63
N ILE A 146 6.03 14.63 27.67
CA ILE A 146 5.05 15.44 28.41
C ILE A 146 5.61 15.51 29.82
N LYS A 147 6.32 16.60 30.10
CA LYS A 147 6.52 17.14 31.44
C LYS A 147 5.70 18.40 31.51
#